data_AF-A0A972AGJ2-F1
#
_entry.id   AF-A0A972AGJ2-F1
#
_cell.length_a   1.000
_cell.length_b   1.000
_cell.length_c   1.000
_cell.angle_alpha   90.00
_cell.angle_beta   90.00
_cell.angle_gamma   90.00
#
_symmetry.space_group_name_H-M   'P 1'
#
loop_
_entity.id
_entity.type
_entity.pdbx_description
1 polymer ?
#
loop_
_entity_poly.entity_id
_entity_poly.type
_entity_poly.pdbx_seq_one_letter_code
_entity_poly.pdbx_strand_id
1 'polypeptide(L)'
;MNTDLEKTEHMQTEEQDQTAKQLTETERVDVLKSRHEEDQVMQPALNDLAQKEAELTAREEALLQRERRFHARENLLALGLPEEILSHVDYGSDSAVASALRIAALASRHPSALPALPVPQQTKPPSPAFASYLERARLFMEDPEGYKQLADPS
;
A
#
# COMPACT_ATOMS: atom_id res chain seq x y z
N MET A 1 16.54 -23.94 -106.10
CA MET A 1 15.82 -22.83 -105.44
C MET A 1 14.83 -23.44 -104.47
N ASN A 2 14.71 -22.81 -103.30
CA ASN A 2 13.73 -23.03 -102.21
C ASN A 2 14.17 -24.00 -101.09
N THR A 3 15.02 -23.49 -100.18
CA THR A 3 15.29 -24.08 -98.85
C THR A 3 15.32 -23.00 -97.76
N ASP A 4 14.40 -22.04 -97.78
CA ASP A 4 14.44 -20.88 -96.86
C ASP A 4 13.07 -20.47 -96.29
N LEU A 5 12.15 -21.42 -96.04
CA LEU A 5 10.83 -21.09 -95.49
C LEU A 5 10.32 -21.95 -94.32
N GLU A 6 11.18 -22.75 -93.70
CA GLU A 6 10.79 -23.55 -92.51
C GLU A 6 11.56 -23.19 -91.23
N LYS A 7 12.45 -22.20 -91.26
CA LYS A 7 13.23 -21.79 -90.07
C LYS A 7 12.65 -20.63 -89.27
N THR A 8 11.57 -20.00 -89.75
CA THR A 8 10.99 -18.81 -89.09
C THR A 8 9.87 -19.10 -88.10
N GLU A 9 9.32 -20.32 -88.05
CA GLU A 9 8.25 -20.65 -87.09
C GLU A 9 8.75 -21.27 -85.78
N HIS A 10 9.99 -21.80 -85.75
CA HIS A 10 10.57 -22.38 -84.53
C HIS A 10 11.32 -21.39 -83.63
N MET A 11 11.58 -20.16 -84.08
CA MET A 11 12.21 -19.13 -83.23
C MET A 11 11.22 -18.28 -82.42
N GLN A 12 9.92 -18.32 -82.72
CA GLN A 12 8.92 -17.52 -81.99
C GLN A 12 8.28 -18.25 -80.80
N THR A 13 8.41 -19.57 -80.72
CA THR A 13 7.87 -20.36 -79.59
C THR A 13 8.83 -20.48 -78.41
N GLU A 14 10.13 -20.23 -78.60
CA GLU A 14 11.12 -20.30 -77.50
C GLU A 14 11.36 -18.95 -76.79
N GLU A 15 11.09 -17.81 -77.42
CA GLU A 15 11.19 -16.48 -76.76
C GLU A 15 10.00 -16.17 -75.82
N GLN A 16 8.83 -16.79 -76.04
CA GLN A 16 7.68 -16.58 -75.15
C GLN A 16 7.75 -17.40 -73.86
N ASP A 17 8.49 -18.50 -73.82
CA ASP A 17 8.56 -19.36 -72.63
C ASP A 17 9.64 -18.92 -71.63
N GLN A 18 10.57 -18.05 -72.05
CA GLN A 18 11.57 -17.43 -71.17
C GLN A 18 11.07 -16.15 -70.49
N THR A 19 10.15 -15.41 -71.11
CA THR A 19 9.58 -14.18 -70.54
C THR A 19 8.55 -14.46 -69.44
N ALA A 20 7.92 -15.64 -69.43
CA ALA A 20 7.00 -16.06 -68.37
C ALA A 20 7.71 -16.48 -67.06
N LYS A 21 9.00 -16.84 -67.11
CA LYS A 21 9.77 -17.24 -65.92
C LYS A 21 10.48 -16.07 -65.25
N GLN A 22 10.95 -15.09 -66.01
CA GLN A 22 11.64 -13.93 -65.43
C GLN A 22 10.72 -12.90 -64.75
N LEU A 23 9.42 -12.91 -65.06
CA LEU A 23 8.45 -12.01 -64.40
C LEU A 23 7.91 -12.55 -63.06
N THR A 24 8.20 -13.80 -62.68
CA THR A 24 7.72 -14.36 -61.40
C THR A 24 8.76 -14.34 -60.28
N GLU A 25 10.01 -13.98 -60.58
CA GLU A 25 11.10 -13.98 -59.59
C GLU A 25 11.36 -12.60 -58.98
N THR A 26 11.08 -11.51 -59.72
CA THR A 26 11.22 -10.13 -59.21
C THR A 26 10.03 -9.65 -58.39
N GLU A 27 8.84 -10.26 -58.53
CA GLU A 27 7.66 -9.87 -57.75
C GLU A 27 7.52 -10.65 -56.42
N ARG A 28 8.20 -11.80 -56.31
CA ARG A 28 8.13 -12.64 -55.09
C ARG A 28 9.07 -12.21 -53.97
N VAL A 29 10.11 -11.42 -54.27
CA VAL A 29 11.06 -10.96 -53.25
C VAL A 29 10.56 -9.70 -52.54
N ASP A 30 9.84 -8.81 -53.23
CA ASP A 30 9.35 -7.58 -52.61
C ASP A 30 8.12 -7.77 -51.71
N VAL A 31 7.26 -8.77 -51.96
CA VAL A 31 6.11 -9.02 -51.09
C VAL A 31 6.53 -9.65 -49.75
N LEU A 32 7.61 -10.45 -49.71
CA LEU A 32 8.09 -11.05 -48.46
C LEU A 32 8.95 -10.07 -47.63
N LYS A 33 9.65 -9.15 -48.28
CA LYS A 33 10.48 -8.14 -47.58
C LYS A 33 9.63 -7.01 -47.01
N SER A 34 8.61 -6.56 -47.74
CA SER A 34 7.64 -5.54 -47.25
C SER A 34 6.85 -6.02 -46.03
N ARG A 35 6.46 -7.30 -46.00
CA ARG A 35 5.68 -7.87 -44.89
C ARG A 35 6.50 -8.08 -43.61
N HIS A 36 7.81 -8.30 -43.74
CA HIS A 36 8.71 -8.43 -42.59
C HIS A 36 9.15 -7.08 -42.01
N GLU A 37 9.15 -6.00 -42.80
CA GLU A 37 9.48 -4.66 -42.32
C GLU A 37 8.30 -3.98 -41.59
N GLU A 38 7.05 -4.20 -42.04
CA GLU A 38 5.87 -3.68 -41.32
C GLU A 38 5.69 -4.32 -39.94
N ASP A 39 5.92 -5.64 -39.81
CA ASP A 39 5.88 -6.34 -38.53
C ASP A 39 7.07 -5.94 -37.62
N GLN A 40 8.24 -5.59 -38.17
CA GLN A 40 9.39 -5.13 -37.37
C GLN A 40 9.26 -3.69 -36.87
N VAL A 41 8.54 -2.81 -37.56
CA VAL A 41 8.36 -1.41 -37.13
C VAL A 41 7.17 -1.25 -36.17
N MET A 42 6.17 -2.14 -36.22
CA MET A 42 5.06 -2.13 -35.26
C MET A 42 5.43 -2.69 -33.88
N GLN A 43 6.35 -3.65 -33.79
CA GLN A 43 6.81 -4.21 -32.51
C GLN A 43 7.45 -3.19 -31.53
N PRO A 44 8.36 -2.29 -31.94
CA PRO A 44 8.91 -1.28 -31.03
C PRO A 44 7.83 -0.27 -30.59
N ALA A 45 6.90 0.11 -31.48
CA ALA A 45 5.80 1.00 -31.13
C ALA A 45 4.82 0.38 -30.11
N LEU A 46 4.53 -0.92 -30.22
CA LEU A 46 3.72 -1.65 -29.24
C LEU A 46 4.44 -1.82 -27.91
N ASN A 47 5.75 -2.07 -27.92
CA ASN A 47 6.56 -2.11 -26.71
C ASN A 47 6.62 -0.74 -26.01
N ASP A 48 6.74 0.35 -26.76
CA ASP A 48 6.70 1.71 -26.23
C ASP A 48 5.32 2.06 -25.63
N LEU A 49 4.23 1.59 -26.24
CA LEU A 49 2.88 1.75 -25.69
C LEU A 49 2.69 0.94 -24.41
N ALA A 50 3.09 -0.33 -24.40
CA ALA A 50 3.02 -1.18 -23.21
C ALA A 50 3.86 -0.62 -22.04
N GLN A 51 5.03 -0.04 -22.33
CA GLN A 51 5.85 0.63 -21.32
C GLN A 51 5.15 1.89 -20.77
N LYS A 52 4.53 2.70 -21.63
CA LYS A 52 3.77 3.87 -21.18
C LYS A 52 2.56 3.48 -20.35
N GLU A 53 1.85 2.42 -20.70
CA GLU A 53 0.75 1.88 -19.90
C GLU A 53 1.23 1.38 -18.53
N ALA A 54 2.37 0.69 -18.49
CA ALA A 54 2.99 0.27 -17.24
C ALA A 54 3.42 1.47 -16.36
N GLU A 55 3.95 2.54 -16.97
CA GLU A 55 4.29 3.77 -16.24
C GLU A 55 3.05 4.51 -15.73
N LEU A 56 1.98 4.57 -16.51
CA LEU A 56 0.73 5.21 -16.11
C LEU A 56 0.06 4.45 -14.97
N THR A 57 -0.03 3.13 -15.07
CA THR A 57 -0.57 2.28 -14.00
C THR A 57 0.25 2.40 -12.72
N ALA A 58 1.58 2.40 -12.80
CA ALA A 58 2.43 2.65 -11.63
C ALA A 58 2.20 4.03 -10.99
N ARG A 59 1.96 5.06 -11.80
CA ARG A 59 1.62 6.41 -11.30
C ARG A 59 0.24 6.43 -10.64
N GLU A 60 -0.75 5.79 -11.23
CA GLU A 60 -2.10 5.68 -10.66
C GLU A 60 -2.08 4.93 -9.33
N GLU A 61 -1.34 3.81 -9.25
CA GLU A 61 -1.16 3.07 -8.00
C GLU A 61 -0.47 3.92 -6.91
N ALA A 62 0.55 4.70 -7.28
CA ALA A 62 1.21 5.61 -6.36
C ALA A 62 0.28 6.72 -5.86
N LEU A 63 -0.60 7.25 -6.72
CA LEU A 63 -1.63 8.21 -6.33
C LEU A 63 -2.66 7.59 -5.39
N LEU A 64 -3.16 6.39 -5.70
CA LEU A 64 -4.10 5.66 -4.84
C LEU A 64 -3.50 5.39 -3.46
N GLN A 65 -2.22 4.99 -3.38
CA GLN A 65 -1.55 4.83 -2.08
C GLN A 65 -1.48 6.15 -1.30
N ARG A 66 -1.26 7.28 -1.98
CA ARG A 66 -1.24 8.60 -1.35
C ARG A 66 -2.62 9.01 -0.85
N GLU A 67 -3.68 8.76 -1.61
CA GLU A 67 -5.06 9.03 -1.21
C GLU A 67 -5.47 8.19 -0.01
N ARG A 68 -5.12 6.89 -0.01
CA ARG A 68 -5.31 6.01 1.15
C ARG A 68 -4.62 6.53 2.40
N ARG A 69 -3.37 7.00 2.28
CA ARG A 69 -2.64 7.63 3.40
C ARG A 69 -3.35 8.87 3.92
N PHE A 70 -3.84 9.71 3.01
CA PHE A 70 -4.57 10.92 3.39
C PHE A 70 -5.84 10.58 4.15
N HIS A 71 -6.66 9.67 3.63
CA HIS A 71 -7.87 9.21 4.32
C HIS A 71 -7.58 8.52 5.64
N ALA A 72 -6.53 7.71 5.73
CA ALA A 72 -6.13 7.10 6.99
C ALA A 72 -5.79 8.15 8.05
N ARG A 73 -5.03 9.19 7.65
CA ARG A 73 -4.69 10.30 8.54
C ARG A 73 -5.93 11.06 9.01
N GLU A 74 -6.85 11.39 8.11
CA GLU A 74 -8.11 12.06 8.47
C GLU A 74 -8.93 11.22 9.46
N ASN A 75 -9.02 9.91 9.23
CA ASN A 75 -9.73 9.01 10.13
C ASN A 75 -9.07 8.93 11.51
N LEU A 76 -7.73 8.85 11.59
CA LEU A 76 -7.04 8.87 12.88
C LEU A 76 -7.30 10.18 13.63
N LEU A 77 -7.25 11.31 12.91
CA LEU A 77 -7.48 12.62 13.49
C LEU A 77 -8.92 12.78 13.98
N ALA A 78 -9.91 12.27 13.22
CA ALA A 78 -11.31 12.22 13.63
C ALA A 78 -11.54 11.35 14.89
N LEU A 79 -10.72 10.30 15.07
CA LEU A 79 -10.77 9.42 16.24
C LEU A 79 -9.89 9.91 17.41
N GLY A 80 -9.16 11.02 17.24
CA GLY A 80 -8.23 11.55 18.26
C GLY A 80 -7.03 10.63 18.52
N LEU A 81 -6.64 9.83 17.54
CA LEU A 81 -5.56 8.85 17.64
C LEU A 81 -4.20 9.43 17.25
N PRO A 82 -3.09 8.91 17.82
CA PRO A 82 -1.73 9.32 17.47
C PRO A 82 -1.38 9.08 15.99
N GLU A 83 -0.66 10.03 15.37
CA GLU A 83 -0.19 9.91 13.98
C GLU A 83 0.88 8.82 13.82
N GLU A 84 1.57 8.42 14.89
CA GLU A 84 2.60 7.38 14.88
C GLU A 84 2.07 6.03 14.35
N ILE A 85 0.76 5.78 14.51
CA ILE A 85 0.08 4.58 14.02
C ILE A 85 0.22 4.44 12.50
N LEU A 86 0.30 5.56 11.75
CA LEU A 86 0.43 5.55 10.28
C LEU A 86 1.69 4.82 9.80
N SER A 87 2.75 4.79 10.61
CA SER A 87 3.99 4.06 10.27
C SER A 87 3.81 2.54 10.22
N HIS A 88 2.73 2.02 10.80
CA HIS A 88 2.43 0.59 10.90
C HIS A 88 1.25 0.16 10.00
N VAL A 89 0.63 1.10 9.27
CA VAL A 89 -0.49 0.80 8.38
C VAL A 89 0.02 0.35 7.01
N ASP A 90 -0.50 -0.78 6.53
CA ASP A 90 -0.32 -1.20 5.15
C ASP A 90 -1.33 -0.46 4.23
N TYR A 91 -0.81 0.22 3.21
CA TYR A 91 -1.58 1.00 2.24
C TYR A 91 -1.80 0.27 0.91
N GLY A 92 -1.43 -1.01 0.82
CA GLY A 92 -1.58 -1.84 -0.38
C GLY A 92 -3.02 -2.09 -0.80
N SER A 93 -3.98 -2.06 0.14
CA SER A 93 -5.42 -2.17 -0.16
C SER A 93 -6.28 -1.37 0.82
N ASP A 94 -7.48 -0.97 0.39
CA ASP A 94 -8.43 -0.27 1.26
C ASP A 94 -8.88 -1.14 2.44
N SER A 95 -8.99 -2.46 2.22
CA SER A 95 -9.36 -3.41 3.27
C SER A 95 -8.30 -3.50 4.37
N ALA A 96 -7.01 -3.46 4.00
CA ALA A 96 -5.90 -3.48 4.95
C ALA A 96 -5.93 -2.20 5.81
N VAL A 97 -6.09 -1.04 5.18
CA VAL A 97 -6.20 0.26 5.86
C VAL A 97 -7.38 0.27 6.83
N ALA A 98 -8.57 -0.14 6.38
CA ALA A 98 -9.77 -0.19 7.22
C ALA A 98 -9.58 -1.13 8.42
N SER A 99 -8.92 -2.28 8.22
CA SER A 99 -8.62 -3.23 9.29
C SER A 99 -7.66 -2.64 10.32
N ALA A 100 -6.61 -1.95 9.89
CA ALA A 100 -5.60 -1.33 10.74
C ALA A 100 -6.19 -0.19 11.57
N LEU A 101 -7.00 0.68 10.95
CA LEU A 101 -7.69 1.77 11.64
C LEU A 101 -8.67 1.23 12.69
N ARG A 102 -9.39 0.15 12.37
CA ARG A 102 -10.28 -0.51 13.34
C ARG A 102 -9.50 -1.09 14.53
N ILE A 103 -8.37 -1.73 14.29
CA ILE A 103 -7.50 -2.27 15.36
C ILE A 103 -6.99 -1.12 16.23
N ALA A 104 -6.53 -0.03 15.63
CA ALA A 104 -6.08 1.16 16.35
C ALA A 104 -7.17 1.78 17.22
N ALA A 105 -8.40 1.90 16.70
CA ALA A 105 -9.55 2.39 17.44
C ALA A 105 -9.94 1.47 18.62
N LEU A 106 -9.82 0.15 18.44
CA LEU A 106 -10.04 -0.80 19.53
C LEU A 106 -8.95 -0.69 20.60
N ALA A 107 -7.69 -0.56 20.18
CA ALA A 107 -6.56 -0.43 21.08
C ALA A 107 -6.63 0.84 21.94
N SER A 108 -7.05 1.98 21.37
CA SER A 108 -7.20 3.23 22.13
C SER A 108 -8.36 3.19 23.12
N ARG A 109 -9.43 2.45 22.80
CA ARG A 109 -10.60 2.31 23.68
C ARG A 109 -10.30 1.49 24.93
N HIS A 110 -9.25 0.68 24.90
CA HIS A 110 -8.73 -0.01 26.07
C HIS A 110 -7.51 0.76 26.59
N PRO A 111 -7.68 1.77 27.47
CA PRO A 111 -6.53 2.28 28.21
C PRO A 111 -5.92 1.06 28.89
N SER A 112 -4.62 0.81 28.64
CA SER A 112 -3.95 -0.33 29.26
C SER A 112 -4.18 -0.21 30.76
N ALA A 113 -5.05 -1.07 31.28
CA ALA A 113 -5.33 -1.15 32.70
C ALA A 113 -4.11 -1.84 33.31
N LEU A 114 -2.99 -1.13 33.34
CA LEU A 114 -1.93 -1.45 34.27
C LEU A 114 -2.59 -1.39 35.64
N PRO A 115 -2.61 -2.49 36.41
CA PRO A 115 -3.18 -2.44 37.74
C PRO A 115 -2.46 -1.33 38.49
N ALA A 116 -3.22 -0.36 38.99
CA ALA A 116 -2.67 0.71 39.79
C ALA A 116 -1.80 0.08 40.88
N LEU A 117 -0.52 0.47 40.92
CA LEU A 117 0.40 0.02 41.96
C LEU A 117 -0.28 0.28 43.32
N PRO A 118 -0.40 -0.73 44.20
CA PRO A 118 -1.06 -0.55 45.49
C PRO A 118 -0.29 0.53 46.26
N VAL A 119 -0.96 1.64 46.54
CA VAL A 119 -0.41 2.69 47.40
C VAL A 119 -0.18 2.06 48.78
N PRO A 120 1.03 2.10 49.34
CA PRO A 120 1.26 1.57 50.67
C PRO A 120 0.36 2.33 51.64
N GLN A 121 -0.45 1.59 52.41
CA GLN A 121 -1.31 2.21 53.41
C GLN A 121 -0.42 2.96 54.39
N GLN A 122 -0.68 4.25 54.56
CA GLN A 122 0.00 5.05 55.57
C GLN A 122 -0.26 4.39 56.92
N THR A 123 0.77 3.77 57.48
CA THR A 123 0.76 3.25 58.85
C THR A 123 0.55 4.45 59.76
N LYS A 124 -0.63 4.52 60.37
CA LYS A 124 -0.98 5.57 61.33
C LYS A 124 0.08 5.59 62.43
N PRO A 125 0.67 6.75 62.76
CA PRO A 125 1.66 6.82 63.83
C PRO A 125 1.01 6.36 65.15
N PRO A 126 1.77 5.67 66.03
CA PRO A 126 1.25 5.26 67.33
C PRO A 126 0.79 6.48 68.11
N SER A 127 -0.38 6.39 68.74
CA SER A 127 -0.91 7.49 69.54
C SER A 127 0.03 7.80 70.72
N PRO A 128 0.26 9.09 71.02
CA PRO A 128 1.13 9.46 72.14
C PRO A 128 0.49 9.05 73.46
N ALA A 129 1.27 8.41 74.34
CA ALA A 129 0.81 7.94 75.66
C ALA A 129 0.29 9.07 76.57
N PHE A 130 0.78 10.30 76.36
CA PHE A 130 0.35 11.50 77.08
C PHE A 130 0.18 12.65 76.10
N ALA A 131 -1.02 12.81 75.54
CA ALA A 131 -1.36 13.96 74.70
C ALA A 131 -1.74 15.18 75.57
N SER A 132 -1.28 16.36 75.18
CA SER A 132 -1.74 17.63 75.74
C SER A 132 -3.21 17.90 75.36
N TYR A 133 -3.87 18.83 76.06
CA TYR A 133 -5.27 19.21 75.75
C TYR A 133 -5.45 19.65 74.28
N LEU A 134 -4.49 20.41 73.74
CA LEU A 134 -4.55 20.88 72.35
C LEU A 134 -4.43 19.74 71.34
N GLU A 135 -3.59 18.75 71.62
CA GLU A 135 -3.43 17.57 70.77
C GLU A 135 -4.68 16.69 70.80
N ARG A 136 -5.30 16.53 71.98
CA ARG A 136 -6.59 15.84 72.11
C ARG A 136 -7.71 16.54 71.34
N ALA A 137 -7.77 17.87 71.40
CA ALA A 137 -8.76 18.65 70.66
C ALA A 137 -8.57 18.53 69.15
N ARG A 138 -7.33 18.54 68.65
CA ARG A 138 -7.03 18.28 67.24
C ARG A 138 -7.41 16.86 66.84
N LEU A 139 -7.05 15.87 67.65
CA LEU A 139 -7.38 14.48 67.41
C LEU A 139 -8.90 14.26 67.35
N PHE A 140 -9.68 14.91 68.22
CA PHE A 140 -11.15 14.82 68.17
C PHE A 140 -11.73 15.35 66.85
N MET A 141 -11.13 16.39 66.25
CA MET A 141 -11.60 16.96 64.98
C MET A 141 -11.13 16.16 63.77
N GLU A 142 -9.89 15.67 63.79
CA GLU A 142 -9.29 14.93 62.67
C GLU A 142 -9.68 13.45 62.66
N ASP A 143 -9.86 12.85 63.85
CA ASP A 143 -10.11 11.41 64.03
C ASP A 143 -10.85 11.09 65.35
N PRO A 144 -12.20 11.11 65.34
CA PRO A 144 -13.01 10.85 66.52
C PRO A 144 -12.81 9.47 67.14
N GLU A 145 -12.47 8.46 66.32
CA GLU A 145 -12.26 7.09 66.77
C GLU A 145 -10.91 6.94 67.50
N GLY A 146 -9.86 7.60 67.00
CA GLY A 146 -8.56 7.70 67.70
C GLY A 146 -8.65 8.42 69.04
N TYR A 147 -9.50 9.45 69.14
CA TYR A 147 -9.76 10.13 70.41
C TYR A 147 -10.42 9.21 71.44
N LYS A 148 -11.41 8.39 71.05
CA LYS A 148 -12.08 7.45 71.96
C LYS A 148 -11.11 6.43 72.55
N GLN A 149 -10.21 5.89 71.72
CA GLN A 149 -9.20 4.92 72.16
C GLN A 149 -8.20 5.53 73.16
N LEU A 150 -7.93 6.83 73.06
CA LEU A 150 -7.09 7.54 74.02
C LEU A 150 -7.82 7.89 75.32
N ALA A 151 -9.13 8.16 75.25
CA ALA A 151 -9.95 8.53 76.40
C ALA A 151 -10.28 7.32 77.30
N ASP A 152 -10.48 6.14 76.71
CA ASP A 152 -10.76 4.88 77.41
C ASP A 152 -9.66 3.83 77.13
N PRO A 153 -8.48 3.96 77.76
CA PRO A 153 -7.45 2.93 77.66
C PRO A 153 -7.88 1.73 78.51
N SER A 154 -8.40 0.68 77.87
CA SER A 154 -8.73 -0.62 78.49
C SER A 154 -7.50 -1.37 78.99
#